data_AF-A0A2M7H816-F1
#
_entry.id   AF-A0A2M7H816-F1
#
_cell.length_a   1.000
_cell.length_b   1.000
_cell.length_c   1.000
_cell.angle_alpha   90.00
_cell.angle_beta   90.00
_cell.angle_gamma   90.00
#
_symmetry.space_group_name_H-M   'P 1'
#
loop_
_entity.id
_entity.type
_entity.pdbx_description
1 polymer ?
#
loop_
_entity_poly.entity_id
_entity_poly.type
_entity_poly.pdbx_seq_one_letter_code
_entity_poly.pdbx_strand_id
1 'polypeptide(L)' 'EIIRVLNGNLKSIYQIATELSWRADVGGVALQELPIWDKRMAIGKIAAHIRLLTLQDRIGKVDRDGVSLFLVKD' A
#
# COMPACT_ATOMS: atom_id res chain seq x y z
N GLU A 1 2.09 5.84 7.47
CA GLU A 1 0.82 5.13 7.22
C GLU A 1 1.01 3.71 6.70
N ILE A 2 1.76 3.51 5.60
CA ILE A 2 2.03 2.17 5.04
C ILE A 2 2.68 1.23 6.06
N ILE A 3 3.68 1.67 6.82
CA ILE A 3 4.30 0.86 7.89
C ILE A 3 3.29 0.46 8.98
N ARG A 4 2.34 1.35 9.32
CA ARG A 4 1.26 1.04 10.27
C ARG A 4 0.34 -0.04 9.70
N VAL A 5 -0.01 0.06 8.42
CA VAL A 5 -0.83 -0.95 7.72
C VAL A 5 -0.09 -2.29 7.61
N LEU A 6 1.22 -2.27 7.43
CA LEU A 6 2.07 -3.47 7.34
C LEU A 6 2.42 -4.10 8.71
N ASN A 7 2.01 -3.48 9.83
CA ASN A 7 2.43 -3.88 11.17
C ASN A 7 2.16 -5.38 11.44
N GLY A 8 3.23 -6.18 11.42
CA GLY A 8 3.21 -7.63 11.63
C GLY A 8 2.62 -8.49 10.51
N ASN A 9 2.22 -7.93 9.36
CA ASN A 9 1.47 -8.66 8.34
C ASN A 9 2.07 -8.49 6.93
N LEU A 10 2.10 -9.61 6.18
CA LEU A 10 2.45 -9.64 4.77
C LEU A 10 1.27 -9.14 3.93
N LYS A 11 1.44 -8.04 3.19
CA LYS A 11 0.39 -7.46 2.34
C LYS A 11 0.91 -7.07 0.97
N SER A 12 0.07 -7.24 -0.05
CA SER A 12 0.30 -6.70 -1.40
C SER A 12 0.03 -5.19 -1.46
N ILE A 13 0.51 -4.52 -2.51
CA ILE A 13 0.21 -3.10 -2.78
C ILE A 13 -1.31 -2.85 -2.79
N TYR A 14 -2.09 -3.78 -3.36
CA TYR A 14 -3.53 -3.65 -3.43
C TYR A 14 -4.19 -3.71 -2.04
N GLN A 15 -3.82 -4.69 -1.21
CA GLN A 15 -4.31 -4.80 0.16
C GLN A 15 -3.96 -3.57 1.00
N ILE A 16 -2.73 -3.06 0.86
CA ILE A 16 -2.31 -1.83 1.53
C ILE A 16 -3.20 -0.66 1.09
N ALA A 17 -3.44 -0.50 -0.22
CA ALA A 17 -4.27 0.57 -0.73
C ALA A 17 -5.74 0.49 -0.26
N THR A 18 -6.29 -0.73 -0.06
CA THR A 18 -7.66 -0.90 0.44
C THR A 18 -7.83 -0.58 1.93
N GLU A 19 -6.76 -0.65 2.71
CA GLU A 19 -6.79 -0.34 4.15
C GLU A 19 -6.52 1.13 4.46
N LEU A 20 -6.21 1.93 3.44
CA LEU A 20 -6.03 3.36 3.55
C LEU A 20 -7.34 4.08 3.25
N SER A 21 -7.55 5.19 3.97
CA SER A 21 -8.63 6.13 3.69
C SER A 21 -8.15 7.18 2.70
N TRP A 22 -8.83 7.30 1.57
CA TRP A 22 -8.49 8.22 0.49
C TRP A 22 -9.33 9.49 0.59
N ARG A 23 -8.91 10.60 -0.03
CA ARG A 23 -9.69 11.87 0.03
C ARG A 23 -9.97 12.34 1.46
N ALA A 24 -8.91 12.50 2.26
CA ALA A 24 -9.00 12.98 3.64
C ALA A 24 -9.66 14.37 3.77
N ASP A 25 -9.68 15.14 2.68
CA ASP A 25 -10.37 16.43 2.55
C ASP A 25 -11.89 16.35 2.75
N VAL A 26 -12.50 15.19 2.50
CA VAL A 26 -13.95 14.97 2.58
C VAL A 26 -14.33 13.88 3.58
N GLY A 27 -13.49 13.66 4.59
CA GLY A 27 -13.76 12.69 5.66
C GLY A 27 -13.31 11.26 5.36
N GLY A 28 -12.68 11.02 4.20
CA GLY A 28 -12.12 9.73 3.88
C GLY A 28 -13.08 8.80 3.14
N VAL A 29 -12.64 8.19 2.04
CA VAL A 29 -13.38 7.23 1.22
C VAL A 29 -12.56 5.98 0.97
N ALA A 30 -13.24 4.85 0.75
CA ALA A 30 -12.58 3.60 0.43
C ALA A 30 -12.00 3.61 -0.99
N LEU A 31 -10.97 2.80 -1.24
CA LEU A 31 -10.36 2.69 -2.58
C LEU A 31 -11.41 2.33 -3.65
N GLN A 32 -12.39 1.50 -3.30
CA GLN A 32 -13.45 1.02 -4.21
C GLN A 32 -14.42 2.13 -4.64
N GLU A 33 -14.53 3.19 -3.84
CA GLU A 33 -15.42 4.33 -4.10
C GLU A 33 -14.76 5.39 -4.99
N LEU A 34 -13.44 5.32 -5.15
CA LEU A 34 -12.72 6.23 -6.03
C LEU A 34 -13.08 6.02 -7.51
N PRO A 35 -13.11 7.11 -8.31
CA PRO A 35 -13.10 7.04 -9.76
C PRO A 35 -11.94 6.17 -10.28
N ILE A 36 -12.10 5.57 -11.46
CA ILE A 36 -11.14 4.60 -12.00
C ILE A 36 -9.71 5.16 -12.13
N TRP A 37 -9.58 6.43 -12.49
CA TRP A 37 -8.27 7.09 -12.59
C TRP A 37 -7.64 7.36 -11.23
N ASP A 38 -8.44 7.76 -10.26
CA ASP A 38 -8.00 7.98 -8.89
C ASP A 38 -7.56 6.67 -8.24
N LYS A 39 -8.24 5.55 -8.52
CA LYS A 39 -7.81 4.19 -8.12
C LYS A 39 -6.42 3.85 -8.65
N ARG A 40 -6.20 4.07 -9.95
CA ARG A 40 -4.89 3.82 -10.58
C ARG A 40 -3.79 4.67 -9.95
N MET A 41 -4.11 5.94 -9.68
CA MET A 41 -3.17 6.87 -9.04
C MET A 41 -2.87 6.46 -7.60
N ALA A 42 -3.88 6.05 -6.83
CA ALA A 42 -3.75 5.53 -5.48
C ALA A 42 -2.80 4.32 -5.44
N ILE A 43 -3.02 3.33 -6.31
CA ILE A 43 -2.15 2.14 -6.44
C ILE A 43 -0.71 2.55 -6.81
N GLY A 44 -0.54 3.46 -7.77
CA GLY A 44 0.77 3.97 -8.17
C GLY A 44 1.52 4.69 -7.05
N LYS A 45 0.80 5.50 -6.25
CA LYS A 45 1.35 6.18 -5.08
C LYS A 45 1.87 5.18 -4.04
N ILE A 46 1.13 4.10 -3.78
CA ILE A 46 1.55 3.05 -2.86
C ILE A 46 2.76 2.30 -3.42
N ALA A 47 2.75 1.94 -4.71
CA ALA A 47 3.90 1.29 -5.35
C ALA A 47 5.18 2.13 -5.23
N ALA A 48 5.10 3.44 -5.47
CA ALA A 48 6.22 4.35 -5.32
C ALA A 48 6.74 4.43 -3.87
N HIS A 49 5.84 4.52 -2.89
CA HIS A 49 6.22 4.52 -1.48
C HIS A 49 6.84 3.20 -1.03
N ILE A 50 6.28 2.07 -1.45
CA ILE A 50 6.83 0.75 -1.16
C ILE A 50 8.25 0.65 -1.73
N ARG A 51 8.46 1.03 -2.99
CA ARG A 51 9.80 1.06 -3.58
C ARG A 51 10.78 1.92 -2.77
N LEU A 52 10.35 3.11 -2.33
CA LEU A 52 11.16 3.98 -1.49
C LEU A 52 11.53 3.31 -0.16
N LEU A 53 10.54 2.71 0.53
CA LEU A 53 10.76 2.03 1.80
C LEU A 53 11.65 0.79 1.66
N THR A 54 11.56 0.05 0.54
CA THR A 54 12.48 -1.05 0.23
C THR A 54 13.90 -0.54 0.03
N LEU A 55 14.09 0.57 -0.71
CA LEU A 55 15.41 1.18 -0.90
C LEU A 55 16.01 1.71 0.40
N GLN A 56 15.17 2.12 1.36
CA GLN A 56 15.57 2.53 2.70
C GLN A 56 15.78 1.36 3.66
N ASP A 57 15.66 0.12 3.18
CA ASP A 57 15.77 -1.11 3.97
C ASP A 57 14.77 -1.22 5.14
N ARG A 58 13.62 -0.54 5.06
CA ARG A 58 12.61 -0.52 6.14
C ARG A 58 11.56 -1.60 6.00
N ILE A 59 11.42 -2.16 4.79
CA ILE A 59 10.44 -3.22 4.49
C ILE A 59 11.09 -4.29 3.62
N GLY A 60 10.69 -5.54 3.83
CA GLY A 60 11.04 -6.68 3.01
C GLY A 60 10.03 -6.93 1.90
N LYS A 61 10.43 -7.73 0.90
CA LYS A 61 9.57 -8.22 -0.17
C LYS A 61 9.62 -9.75 -0.18
N VAL A 62 8.45 -10.38 -0.28
CA VAL A 62 8.29 -11.83 -0.46
C VAL A 62 7.41 -12.05 -1.68
N ASP A 63 7.90 -12.80 -2.66
CA ASP A 63 7.10 -13.21 -3.81
C ASP A 63 6.46 -14.59 -3.52
N ARG A 64 5.13 -14.67 -3.60
CA ARG A 64 4.35 -15.91 -3.35
C ARG A 64 3.21 -16.00 -4.36
N ASP A 65 3.07 -17.15 -5.02
CA ASP A 65 1.98 -17.44 -5.97
C ASP A 65 1.78 -16.35 -7.05
N GLY A 66 2.89 -15.77 -7.53
CA GLY A 66 2.87 -14.68 -8.52
C GLY A 66 2.52 -13.30 -7.97
N VAL A 67 2.38 -13.14 -6.65
CA VAL A 67 2.07 -11.87 -5.99
C VAL A 67 3.25 -11.42 -5.12
N SER A 68 3.65 -10.15 -5.27
CA SER A 68 4.60 -9.51 -4.38
C SER A 68 3.91 -9.01 -3.11
N LEU A 69 4.37 -9.52 -1.97
CA LEU A 69 3.94 -9.15 -0.63
C LEU A 69 5.06 -8.39 0.09
N PHE A 70 4.69 -7.52 1.01
CA PHE A 70 5.60 -6.65 1.75
C PHE A 70 5.37 -6.78 3.26
N LEU A 71 6.42 -6.65 4.04
CA LEU A 71 6.40 -6.67 5.51
C LEU A 71 7.38 -5.65 6.08
N VAL A 72 7.12 -5.14 7.28
CA VAL A 72 8.08 -4.30 8.01
C VAL A 72 9.28 -5.15 8.42
N LYS A 73 10.49 -4.61 8.29
CA LYS A 73 11.69 -5.19 8.88
C LYS A 73 11.85 -4.66 10.30
N ASP A 74 12.22 -5.53 11.23
CA ASP A 74 12.57 -5.17 12.61
C ASP A 74 13.85 -4.32 12.66
#